data_AF-S9UZX8-F1
#
_entry.id   AF-S9UZX8-F1
#
_cell.length_a   1.000
_cell.length_b   1.000
_cell.length_c   1.000
_cell.angle_alpha   90.00
_cell.angle_beta   90.00
_cell.angle_gamma   90.00
#
_symmetry.space_group_name_H-M   'P 1'
#
loop_
_entity.id
_entity.type
_entity.pdbx_description
1 polymer ?
#
loop_
_entity_poly.entity_id
_entity_poly.type
_entity_poly.pdbx_seq_one_letter_code
_entity_poly.pdbx_strand_id
1 'polypeptide(L)'
;MVAPLEPGEGPPMAVAPPRFASCAGGRHLQVWEHAFVARDGGSAPCSVWAAVEPVVTPAAAWTVVAWAPSVGLPFTYVAAGSEEGHVVVLSQDGPASAEWRTTPVHQMPGAVSALSWSQTGTLLLASSADGTAVMFREAAGGWEPLSDISKPTF
;
A
#
# COMPACT_ATOMS: atom_id res chain seq x y z
N MET A 1 21.64 -13.72 -34.15
CA MET A 1 21.23 -12.31 -34.17
C MET A 1 19.71 -12.31 -34.26
N VAL A 2 19.04 -12.20 -33.11
CA VAL A 2 17.58 -12.27 -33.01
C VAL A 2 17.00 -10.87 -33.16
N ALA A 3 15.99 -10.71 -34.01
CA ALA A 3 15.32 -9.43 -34.23
C ALA A 3 14.54 -9.02 -32.96
N PRO A 4 14.42 -7.72 -32.64
CA PRO A 4 13.55 -7.26 -31.57
C PRO A 4 12.09 -7.52 -31.96
N LEU A 5 11.27 -8.02 -31.03
CA LEU A 5 9.82 -8.08 -31.23
C LEU A 5 9.24 -6.67 -31.37
N GLU A 6 8.35 -6.47 -32.34
CA GLU A 6 7.66 -5.21 -32.55
C GLU A 6 6.73 -4.87 -31.37
N PRO A 7 6.67 -3.60 -30.93
CA PRO A 7 5.82 -3.20 -29.82
C PRO A 7 4.36 -3.14 -30.28
N GLY A 8 3.62 -4.24 -30.18
CA GLY A 8 2.22 -4.26 -30.63
C GLY A 8 1.31 -5.42 -30.22
N GLU A 9 1.82 -6.55 -29.72
CA GLU A 9 0.98 -7.74 -29.45
C GLU A 9 0.79 -8.06 -27.95
N GLY A 10 0.52 -7.03 -27.16
CA GLY A 10 -0.04 -7.17 -25.81
C GLY A 10 -1.52 -6.77 -25.79
N PRO A 11 -2.37 -7.33 -24.90
CA PRO A 11 -3.74 -6.86 -24.73
C PRO A 11 -3.73 -5.34 -24.45
N PRO A 12 -4.72 -4.56 -24.94
CA PRO A 12 -4.77 -3.12 -24.69
C PRO A 12 -5.12 -2.89 -23.23
N MET A 13 -4.12 -2.86 -22.35
CA MET A 13 -4.30 -2.41 -20.96
C MET A 13 -3.13 -1.53 -20.55
N ALA A 14 -3.36 -0.22 -20.69
CA ALA A 14 -2.73 0.83 -19.90
C ALA A 14 -3.23 0.75 -18.43
N VAL A 15 -3.19 -0.44 -17.84
CA VAL A 15 -3.62 -0.71 -16.46
C VAL A 15 -2.43 -1.37 -15.77
N ALA A 16 -2.05 -0.82 -14.62
CA ALA A 16 -0.96 -1.34 -13.80
C ALA A 16 -1.18 -2.83 -13.47
N PRO A 17 -0.11 -3.63 -13.37
CA PRO A 17 -0.23 -5.04 -12.97
C PRO A 17 -0.94 -5.16 -11.63
N PRO A 18 -1.71 -6.25 -11.39
CA PRO A 18 -2.41 -6.42 -10.13
C PRO A 18 -1.40 -6.55 -8.98
N ARG A 19 -1.73 -5.90 -7.86
CA ARG A 19 -0.88 -5.84 -6.67
C ARG A 19 -1.66 -6.11 -5.39
N PHE A 20 -0.95 -6.61 -4.38
CA PHE A 20 -1.46 -6.80 -3.02
C PHE A 20 -0.45 -6.29 -2.00
N ALA A 21 -0.92 -5.92 -0.81
CA ALA A 21 -0.04 -5.68 0.33
C ALA A 21 -0.35 -6.66 1.45
N SER A 22 0.69 -7.10 2.14
CA SER A 22 0.58 -7.99 3.29
C SER A 22 1.53 -7.54 4.40
N CYS A 23 1.08 -7.63 5.64
CA CYS A 23 1.95 -7.54 6.81
C CYS A 23 1.96 -8.88 7.54
N ALA A 24 3.12 -9.27 8.06
CA ALA A 24 3.27 -10.41 8.94
C ALA A 24 3.97 -9.95 10.23
N GLY A 25 3.60 -10.54 11.37
CA GLY A 25 4.00 -10.12 12.73
C GLY A 25 5.50 -10.17 13.07
N GLY A 26 6.39 -10.23 12.07
CA GLY A 26 7.84 -10.22 12.19
C GLY A 26 8.54 -8.97 11.65
N ARG A 27 7.84 -7.83 11.53
CA ARG A 27 8.31 -6.55 10.91
C ARG A 27 8.34 -6.53 9.38
N HIS A 28 7.68 -7.48 8.73
CA HIS A 28 7.64 -7.55 7.27
C HIS A 28 6.34 -6.93 6.76
N LEU A 29 6.44 -5.76 6.15
CA LEU A 29 5.42 -5.22 5.26
C LEU A 29 5.91 -5.44 3.83
N GLN A 30 5.11 -6.12 3.02
CA GLN A 30 5.47 -6.51 1.65
C GLN A 30 4.39 -6.08 0.68
N VAL A 31 4.80 -5.52 -0.46
CA VAL A 31 3.94 -5.35 -1.62
C VAL A 31 4.27 -6.46 -2.61
N TRP A 32 3.24 -7.06 -3.19
CA TRP A 32 3.36 -8.12 -4.18
C TRP A 32 2.86 -7.60 -5.52
N GLU A 33 3.61 -7.86 -6.58
CA GLU A 33 3.23 -7.54 -7.95
C GLU A 33 3.13 -8.80 -8.79
N HIS A 34 2.05 -8.92 -9.55
CA HIS A 34 1.87 -9.99 -10.51
C HIS A 34 2.66 -9.71 -11.79
N ALA A 35 3.37 -10.72 -12.27
CA ALA A 35 4.07 -10.66 -13.54
C ALA A 35 3.95 -11.98 -14.30
N PHE A 36 4.23 -11.91 -15.60
CA PHE A 36 4.40 -13.08 -16.45
C PHE A 36 5.88 -13.27 -16.79
N VAL A 37 6.44 -14.41 -16.43
CA VAL A 37 7.83 -14.77 -16.75
C VAL A 37 7.83 -15.77 -17.91
N ALA A 38 8.54 -15.43 -18.97
CA ALA A 38 8.73 -16.31 -20.12
C ALA A 38 9.50 -17.58 -19.70
N ARG A 39 9.17 -18.71 -20.34
CA ARG A 39 9.88 -19.98 -20.14
C ARG A 39 10.75 -20.30 -21.34
N ASP A 40 11.87 -20.96 -21.06
CA ASP A 40 12.70 -21.54 -22.12
C ASP A 40 11.90 -22.58 -22.92
N GLY A 41 12.17 -22.65 -24.23
CA GLY A 41 11.57 -23.67 -25.10
C GLY A 41 10.15 -23.37 -25.61
N GLY A 42 9.69 -22.10 -25.58
CA GLY A 42 8.43 -21.70 -26.21
C GLY A 42 7.16 -22.14 -25.45
N SER A 43 7.30 -22.60 -24.20
CA SER A 43 6.17 -22.87 -23.31
C SER A 43 5.44 -21.57 -22.98
N ALA A 44 4.13 -21.68 -22.69
CA ALA A 44 3.34 -20.57 -22.17
C ALA A 44 4.02 -19.92 -20.95
N PRO A 45 3.97 -18.59 -20.83
CA PRO A 45 4.59 -17.87 -19.73
C PRO A 45 3.91 -18.23 -18.40
N CYS A 46 4.66 -18.07 -17.31
CA CYS A 46 4.17 -18.36 -15.97
C CYS A 46 3.73 -17.11 -15.24
N SER A 47 2.55 -17.20 -14.65
CA SER A 47 2.08 -16.26 -13.63
C SER A 47 2.95 -16.41 -12.39
N VAL A 48 3.62 -15.33 -11.99
CA VAL A 48 4.42 -15.25 -10.77
C VAL A 48 4.03 -14.02 -9.95
N TRP A 49 4.30 -14.06 -8.66
CA TRP A 49 4.17 -12.92 -7.76
C TRP A 49 5.55 -12.55 -7.24
N ALA A 50 6.00 -11.34 -7.56
CA ALA A 50 7.27 -10.82 -7.12
C ALA A 50 7.09 -9.89 -5.92
N ALA A 51 7.99 -10.00 -4.95
CA ALA A 51 8.12 -9.05 -3.86
C ALA A 51 8.62 -7.71 -4.41
N VAL A 52 7.84 -6.66 -4.20
CA VAL A 52 8.26 -5.27 -4.30
C VAL A 52 8.52 -4.84 -2.88
N GLU A 53 9.78 -4.67 -2.50
CA GLU A 53 10.11 -4.26 -1.13
C GLU A 53 9.90 -2.75 -0.97
N PRO A 54 8.80 -2.29 -0.32
CA PRO A 54 8.74 -0.91 0.08
C PRO A 54 9.79 -0.65 1.17
N VAL A 55 10.47 0.50 1.10
CA VAL A 55 11.30 0.96 2.21
C VAL A 55 10.40 1.46 3.32
N VAL A 56 10.22 0.68 4.38
CA VAL A 56 9.42 1.05 5.54
C VAL A 56 10.32 1.42 6.71
N THR A 57 10.13 2.62 7.26
CA THR A 57 10.81 3.10 8.45
C THR A 57 9.78 3.69 9.40
N PRO A 58 9.82 3.43 10.73
CA PRO A 58 10.81 2.65 11.50
C PRO A 58 10.60 1.12 11.46
N ALA A 59 11.55 0.36 12.02
CA ALA A 59 11.39 -1.08 12.25
C ALA A 59 10.35 -1.33 13.35
N ALA A 60 9.11 -1.60 12.95
CA ALA A 60 7.97 -1.79 13.84
C ALA A 60 7.29 -3.14 13.59
N ALA A 61 6.57 -3.67 14.58
CA ALA A 61 5.78 -4.88 14.44
C ALA A 61 4.46 -4.55 13.72
N TRP A 62 4.48 -4.51 12.38
CA TRP A 62 3.29 -4.25 11.56
C TRP A 62 2.23 -5.33 11.76
N THR A 63 1.06 -4.94 12.28
CA THR A 63 -0.07 -5.83 12.61
C THR A 63 -1.18 -5.76 11.57
N VAL A 64 -1.34 -4.59 10.92
CA VAL A 64 -2.40 -4.34 9.95
C VAL A 64 -1.90 -3.54 8.75
N VAL A 65 -2.51 -3.80 7.58
CA VAL A 65 -2.20 -3.12 6.32
C VAL A 65 -3.50 -2.89 5.54
N ALA A 66 -3.61 -1.76 4.85
CA ALA A 66 -4.75 -1.47 3.98
C ALA A 66 -4.30 -0.75 2.70
N TRP A 67 -4.75 -1.22 1.55
CA TRP A 67 -4.50 -0.60 0.25
C TRP A 67 -5.61 0.40 -0.10
N ALA A 68 -5.26 1.62 -0.52
CA ALA A 68 -6.25 2.64 -0.87
C ALA A 68 -6.82 2.40 -2.27
N PRO A 69 -8.14 2.55 -2.47
CA PRO A 69 -8.70 2.61 -3.82
C PRO A 69 -8.07 3.76 -4.61
N SER A 70 -7.47 3.49 -5.78
CA SER A 70 -6.77 4.51 -6.59
C SER A 70 -7.12 4.50 -8.08
N VAL A 71 -8.25 3.89 -8.47
CA VAL A 71 -8.65 3.80 -9.87
C VAL A 71 -8.84 5.20 -10.47
N GLY A 72 -8.03 5.53 -11.49
CA GLY A 72 -8.05 6.82 -12.16
C GLY A 72 -7.26 7.94 -11.45
N LEU A 73 -6.56 7.62 -10.36
CA LEU A 73 -5.68 8.56 -9.66
C LEU A 73 -4.21 8.33 -10.06
N PRO A 74 -3.39 9.39 -10.11
CA PRO A 74 -1.97 9.29 -10.46
C PRO A 74 -1.10 8.88 -9.26
N PHE A 75 -1.69 8.54 -8.12
CA PHE A 75 -1.00 8.15 -6.90
C PHE A 75 -1.63 6.90 -6.31
N THR A 76 -0.83 6.11 -5.62
CA THR A 76 -1.27 4.93 -4.88
C THR A 76 -0.84 5.04 -3.43
N TYR A 77 -1.74 4.74 -2.50
CA TYR A 77 -1.42 4.68 -1.07
C TYR A 77 -1.61 3.28 -0.50
N VAL A 78 -0.72 2.92 0.43
CA VAL A 78 -0.87 1.79 1.33
C VAL A 78 -0.64 2.30 2.75
N ALA A 79 -1.55 2.01 3.66
CA ALA A 79 -1.37 2.32 5.07
C ALA A 79 -0.91 1.06 5.81
N ALA A 80 -0.03 1.24 6.80
CA ALA A 80 0.36 0.20 7.73
C ALA A 80 0.29 0.70 9.17
N GLY A 81 -0.14 -0.20 10.06
CA GLY A 81 -0.33 0.03 11.48
C GLY A 81 0.47 -1.00 12.28
N SER A 82 1.05 -0.58 13.40
CA SER A 82 1.92 -1.44 14.22
C SER A 82 1.36 -1.73 15.62
N GLU A 83 1.90 -2.77 16.27
CA GLU A 83 1.61 -3.11 17.66
C GLU A 83 2.03 -2.00 18.63
N GLU A 84 3.08 -1.24 18.29
CA GLU A 84 3.53 -0.11 19.09
C GLU A 84 2.70 1.16 18.86
N GLY A 85 1.75 1.14 17.93
CA GLY A 85 0.87 2.27 17.61
C GLY A 85 1.34 3.14 16.44
N HIS A 86 2.41 2.77 15.73
CA HIS A 86 2.85 3.54 14.56
C HIS A 86 1.84 3.42 13.43
N VAL A 87 1.45 4.55 12.84
CA VAL A 87 0.68 4.63 11.60
C VAL A 87 1.58 5.27 10.54
N VAL A 88 1.80 4.55 9.45
CA VAL A 88 2.57 5.04 8.30
C VAL A 88 1.74 4.91 7.02
N VAL A 89 1.98 5.82 6.08
CA VAL A 89 1.46 5.72 4.71
C VAL A 89 2.61 5.62 3.75
N LEU A 90 2.56 4.59 2.92
CA LEU A 90 3.39 4.42 1.75
C LEU A 90 2.69 5.06 0.57
N SER A 91 3.35 5.96 -0.12
CA SER A 91 2.87 6.58 -1.36
C SER A 91 3.75 6.18 -2.53
N GLN A 92 3.11 6.00 -3.69
CA GLN A 92 3.78 5.88 -4.97
C GLN A 92 3.12 6.87 -5.93
N ASP A 93 3.84 7.93 -6.26
CA ASP A 93 3.38 8.98 -7.16
C ASP A 93 3.80 8.69 -8.59
N GLY A 94 2.86 8.73 -9.51
CA GLY A 94 3.09 8.54 -10.94
C GLY A 94 2.97 7.07 -11.38
N PRO A 95 3.84 6.61 -12.29
CA PRO A 95 3.72 5.27 -12.87
C PRO A 95 3.94 4.18 -11.81
N ALA A 96 3.45 2.98 -12.09
CA ALA A 96 3.63 1.81 -11.23
C ALA A 96 5.11 1.51 -10.92
N SER A 97 6.05 1.94 -11.76
CA SER A 97 7.49 1.78 -11.56
C SER A 97 8.13 2.82 -10.61
N ALA A 98 7.38 3.81 -10.11
CA ALA A 98 7.94 4.83 -9.24
C ALA A 98 8.38 4.25 -7.88
N GLU A 99 9.30 4.91 -7.19
CA GLU A 99 9.74 4.44 -5.88
C GLU A 99 8.66 4.69 -4.82
N TRP A 100 8.51 3.74 -3.90
CA TRP A 100 7.65 3.92 -2.73
C TRP A 100 8.30 4.89 -1.74
N ARG A 101 7.53 5.86 -1.26
CA ARG A 101 7.92 6.75 -0.16
C ARG A 101 7.13 6.40 1.08
N THR A 102 7.79 6.28 2.22
CA THR A 102 7.12 6.07 3.50
C THR A 102 7.05 7.38 4.28
N THR A 103 5.84 7.73 4.72
CA THR A 103 5.55 8.92 5.52
C THR A 103 4.95 8.49 6.85
N PRO A 104 5.62 8.76 7.99
CA PRO A 104 5.00 8.62 9.30
C PRO A 104 3.80 9.57 9.44
N VAL A 105 2.65 9.02 9.80
CA VAL A 105 1.39 9.78 9.91
C VAL A 105 1.10 10.14 11.36
N HIS A 106 1.15 9.15 12.25
CA HIS A 106 0.76 9.34 13.64
C HIS A 106 1.30 8.23 14.55
N GLN A 107 1.38 8.52 15.85
CA GLN A 107 1.62 7.53 16.89
C GLN A 107 0.37 7.40 17.75
N MET A 108 -0.39 6.33 17.55
CA MET A 108 -1.57 6.01 18.36
C MET A 108 -1.15 5.62 19.79
N PRO A 109 -2.00 5.87 20.80
CA PRO A 109 -1.72 5.51 22.19
C PRO A 109 -1.69 3.99 22.47
N GLY A 110 -2.18 3.17 21.54
CA GLY A 110 -2.16 1.71 21.63
C GLY A 110 -1.97 1.06 20.26
N ALA A 111 -1.91 -0.28 20.28
CA ALA A 111 -1.71 -1.09 19.08
C ALA A 111 -2.77 -0.80 18.01
N VAL A 112 -2.33 -0.51 16.79
CA VAL A 112 -3.24 -0.28 15.67
C VAL A 112 -3.95 -1.60 15.35
N SER A 113 -5.27 -1.60 15.45
CA SER A 113 -6.11 -2.79 15.33
C SER A 113 -6.86 -2.84 14.00
N ALA A 114 -7.13 -1.70 13.37
CA ALA A 114 -7.72 -1.63 12.05
C ALA A 114 -7.35 -0.35 11.31
N LEU A 115 -7.35 -0.45 9.98
CA LEU A 115 -7.16 0.65 9.05
C LEU A 115 -8.26 0.56 7.99
N SER A 116 -8.84 1.70 7.63
CA SER A 116 -9.83 1.77 6.55
C SER A 116 -9.61 3.00 5.70
N TRP A 117 -9.57 2.79 4.39
CA TRP A 117 -9.59 3.89 3.43
C TRP A 117 -11.03 4.28 3.10
N SER A 118 -11.27 5.56 2.86
CA SER A 118 -12.49 6.02 2.21
C SER A 118 -12.66 5.38 0.83
N GLN A 119 -13.89 5.30 0.34
CA GLN A 119 -14.19 4.78 -1.01
C GLN A 119 -13.43 5.52 -2.12
N THR A 120 -13.12 6.80 -1.91
CA THR A 120 -12.35 7.65 -2.83
C THR A 120 -10.84 7.52 -2.67
N GLY A 121 -10.34 6.80 -1.65
CA GLY A 121 -8.91 6.63 -1.39
C GLY A 121 -8.19 7.86 -0.85
N THR A 122 -8.92 8.92 -0.45
CA THR A 122 -8.34 10.21 -0.06
C THR A 122 -8.28 10.43 1.45
N LEU A 123 -9.09 9.69 2.22
CA LEU A 123 -9.11 9.71 3.69
C LEU A 123 -8.69 8.34 4.23
N LEU A 124 -7.91 8.36 5.31
CA LEU A 124 -7.51 7.18 6.08
C LEU A 124 -8.12 7.25 7.48
N LEU A 125 -8.73 6.16 7.94
CA LEU A 125 -9.14 5.99 9.33
C LEU A 125 -8.23 4.94 9.98
N ALA A 126 -7.64 5.27 11.13
CA ALA A 126 -6.89 4.33 11.97
C ALA A 126 -7.56 4.18 13.33
N SER A 127 -7.73 2.93 13.78
CA SER A 127 -8.22 2.63 15.13
C SER A 127 -7.19 1.84 15.92
N SER A 128 -7.15 2.09 17.22
CA SER A 128 -6.29 1.42 18.19
C SER A 128 -7.11 0.48 19.08
N ALA A 129 -6.44 -0.52 19.66
CA ALA A 129 -7.02 -1.51 20.56
C ALA A 129 -7.65 -0.90 21.84
N ASP A 130 -7.26 0.33 22.22
CA ASP A 130 -7.84 1.09 23.33
C ASP A 130 -9.19 1.77 23.00
N GLY A 131 -9.67 1.61 21.76
CA GLY A 131 -10.90 2.21 21.25
C GLY A 131 -10.74 3.63 20.71
N THR A 132 -9.52 4.17 20.67
CA THR A 132 -9.23 5.47 20.05
C THR A 132 -9.24 5.32 18.52
N ALA A 133 -9.85 6.27 17.81
CA ALA A 133 -9.87 6.30 16.36
C ALA A 133 -9.61 7.72 15.81
N VAL A 134 -8.69 7.81 14.87
CA VAL A 134 -8.28 9.09 14.26
C VAL A 134 -8.40 8.97 12.75
N MET A 135 -9.08 9.93 12.14
CA MET A 135 -9.14 10.08 10.68
C MET A 135 -8.00 10.99 10.23
N PHE A 136 -7.49 10.79 9.02
CA PHE A 136 -6.41 11.56 8.42
C PHE A 136 -6.76 11.91 6.96
N ARG A 137 -6.26 13.06 6.51
CA ARG A 137 -6.19 13.42 5.09
C ARG A 137 -4.79 13.84 4.72
N GLU A 138 -4.46 13.70 3.45
CA GLU A 138 -3.26 14.31 2.90
C GLU A 138 -3.46 15.83 2.71
N ALA A 139 -2.43 16.59 3.05
CA ALA A 139 -2.31 18.03 2.86
C ALA A 139 -0.92 18.35 2.27
N ALA A 140 -0.69 19.61 1.90
CA ALA A 140 0.54 20.02 1.20
C ALA A 140 1.85 19.71 1.97
N GLY A 141 1.77 19.49 3.29
CA GLY A 141 2.91 19.18 4.15
C GLY A 141 2.96 17.73 4.68
N GLY A 142 2.08 16.84 4.20
CA GLY A 142 1.97 15.46 4.69
C GLY A 142 0.56 15.13 5.18
N TRP A 143 0.45 14.19 6.10
CA TRP A 143 -0.84 13.73 6.61
C TRP A 143 -1.25 14.52 7.86
N GLU A 144 -2.48 15.03 7.88
CA GLU A 144 -3.03 15.77 9.00
C GLU A 144 -4.30 15.12 9.57
N PRO A 145 -4.52 15.17 10.89
CA PRO A 145 -5.68 14.58 11.51
C PRO A 145 -6.98 15.35 11.24
N LEU A 146 -8.00 14.56 10.94
CA LEU A 146 -9.46 14.77 10.84
C LEU A 146 -10.14 15.69 11.85
N SER A 147 -9.67 15.61 13.09
CA SER A 147 -10.42 15.54 14.37
C SER A 147 -10.54 14.11 14.94
N ASP A 148 -10.44 14.00 16.26
CA ASP A 148 -10.63 12.77 17.05
C ASP A 148 -12.09 12.32 16.93
N ILE A 149 -12.31 11.12 16.39
CA ILE A 149 -13.63 10.52 16.45
C ILE A 149 -13.79 10.02 17.89
N SER A 150 -14.44 10.83 18.72
CA SER A 150 -14.75 10.49 20.11
C SER A 150 -15.33 9.08 20.16
N LYS A 151 -14.78 8.22 21.03
CA LYS A 151 -15.07 6.79 21.18
C LYS A 151 -16.44 6.39 20.60
N PRO A 152 -16.48 5.68 19.45
CA PRO A 152 -17.74 5.12 18.99
C PRO A 152 -18.27 4.18 20.07
N THR A 153 -19.46 4.48 20.57
CA THR A 153 -20.16 3.63 21.53
C THR A 153 -20.73 2.47 20.72
N PHE A 154 -20.10 1.30 20.82
CA PHE A 154 -20.60 0.05 20.24
C PHE A 154 -21.61 -0.60 21.17
#